data_AF-A0A9P0ZL65-F1
#
_entry.id   AF-A0A9P0ZL65-F1
#
_cell.length_a   1.000
_cell.length_b   1.000
_cell.length_c   1.000
_cell.angle_alpha   90.00
_cell.angle_beta   90.00
_cell.angle_gamma   90.00
#
_symmetry.space_group_name_H-M   'P 1'
#
loop_
_entity.id
_entity.type
_entity.pdbx_description
1 polymer ?
#
loop_
_entity_poly.entity_id
_entity_poly.type
_entity_poly.pdbx_seq_one_letter_code
_entity_poly.pdbx_strand_id
1 'polypeptide(L)'
;MNCSPPQFQLLTIQPFKFGCNPQHALSSFDALKGSSSSILIVKLPTRSRNLLQLQSIRCGDPHPQNADFPRYYSRKERKPFPVPIVELRRAARERQKNRLTQPRGRLPPPKVGLVIKELIPLAYRVMNARITLINNLKQLLKVVPVHACKWCNEIHVGPIGHPFKSCRGPDVSIRKGLHEWGEAFVEDVMVQLESYHLYDRLGKRICHEERFSIPRIPAVVELCIQAGVDLPEYPTKRRRKPIIRIGKREFIDADETDLPDPIPEPSKPLIFNEVSDADVSPLSGKDETIFLAEETVRAWETMRGGARRLMKMYPVRVCGYCPEVHVGHSGHKAQNCGAHKHQQRNGQHGWQAAVLDDLIPPRYVWHVPDLNEEMKRELRNFYGQAPAVVEICVQAGGAVPERYKSTMRLDVGIPNDVAEAEMVV
;
A
#
# COMPACT_ATOMS: atom_id res chain seq x y z
N MET A 1 -19.60 -48.26 23.22
CA MET A 1 -18.21 -47.91 23.58
C MET A 1 -18.18 -46.44 23.92
N ASN A 2 -17.80 -46.07 25.14
CA ASN A 2 -17.73 -44.68 25.59
C ASN A 2 -16.33 -44.13 25.31
N CYS A 3 -16.22 -42.99 24.62
CA CYS A 3 -14.99 -42.22 24.54
C CYS A 3 -15.27 -40.77 24.96
N SER A 4 -14.69 -40.36 26.08
CA SER A 4 -14.80 -39.02 26.65
C SER A 4 -14.03 -37.98 25.82
N PRO A 5 -14.43 -36.69 25.86
CA PRO A 5 -13.62 -35.62 25.26
C PRO A 5 -12.34 -35.36 26.10
N PRO A 6 -11.23 -34.93 25.48
CA PRO A 6 -9.98 -34.65 26.19
C PRO A 6 -10.10 -33.39 27.06
N GLN A 7 -9.64 -33.49 28.30
CA GLN A 7 -9.52 -32.36 29.23
C GLN A 7 -8.32 -31.48 28.85
N PHE A 8 -8.53 -30.18 28.66
CA PHE A 8 -7.44 -29.20 28.59
C PHE A 8 -7.17 -28.62 29.99
N GLN A 9 -5.98 -28.86 30.52
CA GLN A 9 -5.54 -28.25 31.78
C GLN A 9 -5.18 -26.77 31.59
N LEU A 10 -5.77 -25.91 32.43
CA LEU A 10 -5.45 -24.49 32.53
C LEU A 10 -4.14 -24.29 33.31
N LEU A 11 -3.03 -24.08 32.60
CA LEU A 11 -1.79 -23.59 33.21
C LEU A 11 -1.97 -22.13 33.64
N THR A 12 -2.06 -21.92 34.95
CA THR A 12 -2.26 -20.59 35.55
C THR A 12 -0.91 -19.93 35.76
N ILE A 13 -0.56 -18.93 34.93
CA ILE A 13 0.68 -18.15 35.10
C ILE A 13 0.38 -16.90 35.92
N GLN A 14 1.03 -16.77 37.07
CA GLN A 14 0.90 -15.62 37.97
C GLN A 14 1.55 -14.36 37.39
N PRO A 15 0.98 -13.15 37.60
CA PRO A 15 1.60 -11.90 37.17
C PRO A 15 2.75 -11.47 38.09
N PHE A 16 3.95 -11.33 37.52
CA PHE A 16 5.07 -10.68 38.20
C PHE A 16 4.78 -9.20 38.45
N LYS A 17 4.91 -8.76 39.71
CA LYS A 17 4.81 -7.35 40.10
C LYS A 17 6.14 -6.63 39.81
N PHE A 18 6.11 -5.61 38.97
CA PHE A 18 7.14 -4.57 38.94
C PHE A 18 6.55 -3.27 39.50
N GLY A 19 7.09 -2.81 40.63
CA GLY A 19 6.77 -1.51 41.19
C GLY A 19 7.70 -0.44 40.64
N CYS A 20 7.17 0.75 40.35
CA CYS A 20 7.94 1.97 40.15
C CYS A 20 7.18 3.14 40.79
N ASN A 21 7.86 3.88 41.66
CA ASN A 21 7.31 5.00 42.42
C ASN A 21 7.80 6.32 41.78
N PRO A 22 6.97 7.36 41.58
CA PRO A 22 7.37 8.59 40.89
C PRO A 22 7.65 9.77 41.84
N GLN A 23 8.80 10.43 41.68
CA GLN A 23 9.11 11.76 42.23
C GLN A 23 10.02 12.48 41.19
N HIS A 24 9.78 13.68 40.64
CA HIS A 24 9.36 15.02 41.11
C HIS A 24 10.53 16.02 41.20
N ALA A 25 10.20 17.32 40.98
CA ALA A 25 11.01 18.56 40.98
C ALA A 25 11.78 18.88 39.67
N LEU A 26 11.69 20.06 38.99
CA LEU A 26 11.32 21.49 39.23
C LEU A 26 12.45 22.48 39.56
N SER A 27 12.22 23.74 39.13
CA SER A 27 13.02 25.00 39.20
C SER A 27 14.10 25.17 38.11
N SER A 28 14.13 26.23 37.27
CA SER A 28 14.07 27.71 37.46
C SER A 28 15.43 28.26 37.94
N PHE A 29 16.00 29.38 37.50
CA PHE A 29 15.54 30.61 36.82
C PHE A 29 16.23 30.78 35.43
N ASP A 30 16.33 31.91 34.70
CA ASP A 30 15.93 33.33 34.93
C ASP A 30 15.69 34.10 33.59
N ALA A 31 15.40 35.41 33.65
CA ALA A 31 15.27 36.31 32.51
C ALA A 31 15.86 37.72 32.77
N LEU A 32 16.53 38.32 31.78
CA LEU A 32 16.94 39.74 31.82
C LEU A 32 16.61 40.51 30.53
N LYS A 33 16.26 41.78 30.74
CA LYS A 33 15.96 42.84 29.74
C LYS A 33 17.26 43.19 28.96
N GLY A 34 17.27 43.78 27.75
CA GLY A 34 16.23 44.43 26.97
C GLY A 34 16.72 45.83 26.54
N SER A 35 16.63 46.19 25.25
CA SER A 35 16.90 47.56 24.76
C SER A 35 16.23 47.81 23.40
N SER A 36 15.88 49.07 23.14
CA SER A 36 15.19 49.55 21.94
C SER A 36 16.04 50.60 21.22
N SER A 37 16.10 50.55 19.90
CA SER A 37 16.54 51.70 19.09
C SER A 37 16.00 51.60 17.66
N SER A 38 15.18 52.58 17.28
CA SER A 38 14.59 52.76 15.95
C SER A 38 15.57 53.38 14.95
N ILE A 39 15.67 52.86 13.71
CA ILE A 39 16.41 53.52 12.62
C ILE A 39 15.59 53.55 11.31
N LEU A 40 15.15 54.76 10.99
CA LEU A 40 14.96 55.43 9.69
C LEU A 40 14.89 54.58 8.40
N ILE A 41 13.75 54.69 7.71
CA ILE A 41 13.58 54.31 6.30
C ILE A 41 14.02 55.49 5.40
N VAL A 42 15.03 55.27 4.56
CA VAL A 42 15.40 56.21 3.48
C VAL A 42 15.04 55.59 2.13
N LYS A 43 14.16 56.23 1.37
CA LYS A 43 13.85 55.89 -0.03
C LYS A 43 14.62 56.84 -0.96
N LEU A 44 15.36 56.30 -1.92
CA LEU A 44 15.95 56.98 -3.09
C LEU A 44 16.08 55.94 -4.24
N PRO A 45 16.25 56.35 -5.52
CA PRO A 45 15.39 55.81 -6.57
C PRO A 45 16.02 54.71 -7.44
N THR A 46 15.16 54.06 -8.21
CA THR A 46 15.47 53.10 -9.27
C THR A 46 16.50 53.62 -10.27
N ARG A 47 17.52 52.81 -10.57
CA ARG A 47 18.31 52.93 -11.80
C ARG A 47 18.48 51.57 -12.46
N SER A 48 18.02 51.46 -13.70
CA SER A 48 18.08 50.25 -14.50
C SER A 48 19.52 49.79 -14.72
N ARG A 49 19.78 48.50 -14.48
CA ARG A 49 20.90 47.77 -15.10
C ARG A 49 20.39 46.40 -15.53
N ASN A 50 20.50 46.15 -16.83
CA ASN A 50 20.12 44.88 -17.45
C ASN A 50 20.96 43.75 -16.88
N LEU A 51 20.36 42.90 -16.05
CA LEU A 51 20.89 41.56 -15.79
C LEU A 51 20.24 40.63 -16.80
N LEU A 52 21.07 40.08 -17.69
CA LEU A 52 20.70 38.97 -18.56
C LEU A 52 20.19 37.84 -17.66
N GLN A 53 18.88 37.62 -17.68
CA GLN A 53 18.26 36.55 -16.93
C GLN A 53 18.63 35.23 -17.61
N LEU A 54 19.77 34.68 -17.21
CA LEU A 54 20.09 33.27 -17.37
C LEU A 54 18.99 32.50 -16.66
N GLN A 55 17.95 32.17 -17.42
CA GLN A 55 16.93 31.22 -17.02
C GLN A 55 17.65 29.88 -16.89
N SER A 56 18.12 29.58 -15.68
CA SER A 56 18.51 28.22 -15.34
C SER A 56 17.27 27.36 -15.57
N ILE A 57 17.27 26.62 -16.68
CA ILE A 57 16.27 25.59 -16.94
C ILE A 57 16.49 24.56 -15.83
N ARG A 58 15.74 24.71 -14.73
CA ARG A 58 15.58 23.64 -13.76
C ARG A 58 14.76 22.56 -14.44
N CYS A 59 15.43 21.72 -15.22
CA CYS A 59 15.04 20.33 -15.38
C CYS A 59 15.11 19.70 -13.99
N GLY A 60 14.11 19.99 -13.17
CA GLY A 60 13.89 19.26 -11.94
C GLY A 60 13.45 17.88 -12.34
N ASP A 61 14.35 16.91 -12.23
CA ASP A 61 13.99 15.51 -12.33
C ASP A 61 12.82 15.25 -11.34
N PRO A 62 11.67 14.72 -11.79
CA PRO A 62 10.58 14.36 -10.90
C PRO A 62 10.97 13.25 -9.89
N HIS A 63 12.15 12.65 -10.06
CA HIS A 63 12.72 11.59 -9.24
C HIS A 63 14.11 12.02 -8.72
N PRO A 64 14.19 12.79 -7.61
CA PRO A 64 15.49 13.16 -7.04
C PRO A 64 16.27 11.91 -6.67
N GLN A 65 17.51 11.85 -7.14
CA GLN A 65 18.39 10.70 -6.91
C GLN A 65 18.72 10.54 -5.42
N ASN A 66 18.93 9.31 -4.96
CA ASN A 66 19.14 8.95 -3.56
C ASN A 66 17.96 9.28 -2.62
N ALA A 67 16.73 9.01 -3.08
CA ALA A 67 15.51 9.20 -2.29
C ALA A 67 15.45 8.29 -1.05
N ASP A 68 14.91 8.81 0.05
CA ASP A 68 14.70 8.07 1.30
C ASP A 68 13.86 6.80 1.11
N PHE A 69 14.32 5.68 1.67
CA PHE A 69 13.56 4.43 1.66
C PHE A 69 12.25 4.54 2.46
N PRO A 70 11.17 3.86 2.05
CA PRO A 70 9.90 3.92 2.77
C PRO A 70 10.01 3.50 4.24
N ARG A 71 9.57 4.39 5.13
CA ARG A 71 9.64 4.14 6.57
C ARG A 71 8.78 2.94 6.98
N TYR A 72 9.42 1.95 7.60
CA TYR A 72 8.71 0.84 8.26
C TYR A 72 7.94 1.36 9.49
N TYR A 73 6.65 1.04 9.58
CA TYR A 73 5.81 1.34 10.75
C TYR A 73 5.57 0.08 11.57
N SER A 74 5.83 0.15 12.88
CA SER A 74 5.56 -0.98 13.77
C SER A 74 4.05 -1.15 14.03
N ARG A 75 3.59 -2.36 14.37
CA ARG A 75 2.20 -2.62 14.83
C ARG A 75 1.83 -1.89 16.14
N LYS A 76 2.78 -1.21 16.80
CA LYS A 76 2.57 -0.40 18.02
C LYS A 76 2.24 1.06 17.70
N GLU A 77 2.59 1.51 16.51
CA GLU A 77 2.41 2.88 16.03
C GLU A 77 1.25 2.95 15.04
N ARG A 78 0.66 4.14 14.92
CA ARG A 78 -0.35 4.39 13.89
C ARG A 78 0.34 4.84 12.61
N LYS A 79 -0.02 4.27 11.46
CA LYS A 79 0.28 4.85 10.14
C LYS A 79 -0.15 6.33 10.11
N PRO A 80 0.65 7.25 9.54
CA PRO A 80 0.23 8.64 9.34
C PRO A 80 -1.11 8.73 8.60
N PHE A 81 -1.84 9.82 8.81
CA PHE A 81 -2.98 10.13 7.95
C PHE A 81 -2.47 10.68 6.61
N PRO A 82 -3.06 10.29 5.45
CA PRO A 82 -2.66 10.83 4.15
C PRO A 82 -2.86 12.35 4.00
N VAL A 83 -3.74 12.93 4.83
CA VAL A 83 -3.96 14.37 4.97
C VAL A 83 -3.94 14.67 6.47
N PRO A 84 -3.18 15.69 6.95
CA PRO A 84 -3.10 16.03 8.36
C PRO A 84 -4.47 16.19 9.05
N ILE A 85 -4.59 15.72 10.29
CA ILE A 85 -5.87 15.73 11.04
C ILE A 85 -6.43 17.15 11.18
N VAL A 86 -5.56 18.16 11.30
CA VAL A 86 -5.95 19.58 11.39
C VAL A 86 -6.63 20.04 10.10
N GLU A 87 -6.12 19.64 8.94
CA GLU A 87 -6.72 19.96 7.62
C GLU A 87 -8.02 19.19 7.39
N LEU A 88 -8.07 17.90 7.76
CA LEU A 88 -9.30 17.11 7.74
C LEU A 88 -10.41 17.77 8.59
N ARG A 89 -10.06 18.32 9.75
CA ARG A 89 -10.97 19.11 10.61
C ARG A 89 -11.36 20.45 9.97
N ARG A 90 -10.42 21.17 9.35
CA ARG A 90 -10.68 22.43 8.62
C ARG A 90 -11.68 22.19 7.48
N ALA A 91 -11.40 21.25 6.59
CA ALA A 91 -12.27 20.87 5.47
C ALA A 91 -13.62 20.28 5.92
N ALA A 92 -13.72 19.65 7.09
CA ALA A 92 -14.99 19.23 7.67
C ALA A 92 -15.86 20.44 8.10
N ARG A 93 -15.27 21.43 8.78
CA ARG A 93 -15.96 22.67 9.18
C ARG A 93 -16.40 23.50 7.98
N GLU A 94 -15.54 23.62 6.98
CA GLU A 94 -15.84 24.32 5.72
C GLU A 94 -17.01 23.68 4.98
N ARG A 95 -17.01 22.35 4.80
CA ARG A 95 -18.16 21.62 4.25
C ARG A 95 -19.44 21.81 5.08
N GLN A 96 -19.33 21.94 6.40
CA GLN A 96 -20.48 22.22 7.25
C GLN A 96 -21.02 23.65 7.04
N LYS A 97 -20.15 24.66 6.91
CA LYS A 97 -20.50 26.04 6.57
C LYS A 97 -21.19 26.11 5.20
N ASN A 98 -20.56 25.53 4.17
CA ASN A 98 -21.09 25.54 2.81
C ASN A 98 -22.44 24.81 2.69
N ARG A 99 -22.68 23.77 3.50
CA ARG A 99 -23.98 23.07 3.56
C ARG A 99 -25.12 23.91 4.17
N LEU A 100 -24.82 25.05 4.82
CA LEU A 100 -25.83 25.99 5.31
C LEU A 100 -26.16 27.06 4.26
N THR A 101 -25.20 27.40 3.39
CA THR A 101 -25.32 28.51 2.42
C THR A 101 -25.56 28.08 0.98
N GLN A 102 -25.30 26.82 0.64
CA GLN A 102 -25.42 26.29 -0.73
C GLN A 102 -26.50 25.20 -0.82
N PRO A 103 -27.28 25.14 -1.91
CA PRO A 103 -28.22 24.05 -2.15
C PRO A 103 -27.48 22.71 -2.26
N ARG A 104 -28.14 21.61 -1.86
CA ARG A 104 -27.56 20.27 -1.94
C ARG A 104 -27.46 19.83 -3.41
N GLY A 105 -26.25 19.93 -3.98
CA GLY A 105 -25.97 19.39 -5.31
C GLY A 105 -26.28 17.89 -5.44
N ARG A 106 -26.60 17.45 -6.66
CA ARG A 106 -26.82 16.02 -6.97
C ARG A 106 -25.55 15.23 -6.63
N LEU A 107 -25.72 14.06 -6.04
CA LEU A 107 -24.59 13.20 -5.71
C LEU A 107 -24.14 12.41 -6.95
N PRO A 108 -22.84 12.44 -7.32
CA PRO A 108 -22.35 11.67 -8.45
C PRO A 108 -22.29 10.16 -8.13
N PRO A 109 -22.32 9.29 -9.14
CA PRO A 109 -21.87 7.92 -9.00
C PRO A 109 -20.45 7.85 -8.38
N PRO A 110 -20.13 6.82 -7.56
CA PRO A 110 -20.99 5.69 -7.18
C PRO A 110 -21.89 5.97 -5.96
N LYS A 111 -21.97 7.21 -5.46
CA LYS A 111 -22.69 7.56 -4.20
C LYS A 111 -24.23 7.47 -4.28
N VAL A 112 -24.74 7.26 -5.50
CA VAL A 112 -26.15 6.99 -5.83
C VAL A 112 -26.39 5.54 -6.27
N GLY A 113 -25.41 4.66 -6.07
CA GLY A 113 -25.55 3.21 -6.29
C GLY A 113 -25.27 2.73 -7.72
N LEU A 114 -25.19 3.68 -8.67
CA LEU A 114 -24.76 3.44 -10.06
C LEU A 114 -23.25 3.19 -10.17
N VAL A 115 -22.84 2.42 -11.18
CA VAL A 115 -21.44 2.27 -11.60
C VAL A 115 -21.04 3.44 -12.52
N ILE A 116 -19.78 3.86 -12.48
CA ILE A 116 -19.20 4.83 -13.42
C ILE A 116 -18.79 4.08 -14.69
N LYS A 117 -19.58 4.19 -15.77
CA LYS A 117 -19.39 3.42 -17.01
C LYS A 117 -18.02 3.62 -17.64
N GLU A 118 -17.51 4.85 -17.57
CA GLU A 118 -16.22 5.28 -18.12
C GLU A 118 -15.02 4.63 -17.41
N LEU A 119 -15.22 4.07 -16.20
CA LEU A 119 -14.20 3.36 -15.44
C LEU A 119 -14.27 1.84 -15.57
N ILE A 120 -15.30 1.27 -16.19
CA ILE A 120 -15.43 -0.17 -16.37
C ILE A 120 -14.25 -0.74 -17.19
N PRO A 121 -13.87 -0.19 -18.37
CA PRO A 121 -12.72 -0.72 -19.12
C PRO A 121 -11.38 -0.60 -18.36
N LEU A 122 -11.26 0.39 -17.47
CA LEU A 122 -10.10 0.53 -16.62
C LEU A 122 -10.07 -0.52 -15.50
N ALA A 123 -11.24 -0.87 -14.94
CA ALA A 123 -11.36 -1.90 -13.92
C ALA A 123 -10.99 -3.29 -14.48
N TYR A 124 -11.47 -3.64 -15.67
CA TYR A 124 -11.04 -4.85 -16.38
C TYR A 124 -9.54 -4.84 -16.68
N ARG A 125 -8.98 -3.69 -17.11
CA ARG A 125 -7.52 -3.56 -17.33
C ARG A 125 -6.71 -3.77 -16.05
N VAL A 126 -7.17 -3.27 -14.90
CA VAL A 126 -6.51 -3.50 -13.59
C VAL A 126 -6.61 -4.96 -13.17
N MET A 127 -7.75 -5.62 -13.42
CA MET A 127 -7.93 -7.04 -13.16
C MET A 127 -6.96 -7.89 -13.99
N ASN A 128 -6.94 -7.70 -15.32
CA ASN A 128 -6.06 -8.48 -16.20
C ASN A 128 -4.59 -8.18 -15.93
N ALA A 129 -4.22 -6.93 -15.65
CA ALA A 129 -2.85 -6.60 -15.26
C ALA A 129 -2.41 -7.24 -13.92
N ARG A 130 -3.33 -7.45 -12.96
CA ARG A 130 -3.05 -8.27 -11.77
C ARG A 130 -2.76 -9.72 -12.15
N ILE A 131 -3.56 -10.30 -13.04
CA ILE A 131 -3.48 -11.72 -13.40
C ILE A 131 -2.23 -12.00 -14.24
N THR A 132 -1.92 -11.17 -15.24
CA THR A 132 -0.65 -11.20 -15.98
C THR A 132 0.55 -11.06 -15.04
N LEU A 133 0.52 -10.11 -14.09
CA LEU A 133 1.59 -9.94 -13.11
C LEU A 133 1.82 -11.23 -12.29
N ILE A 134 0.76 -11.88 -11.81
CA ILE A 134 0.87 -13.12 -11.04
C ILE A 134 1.43 -14.25 -11.91
N ASN A 135 0.85 -14.48 -13.10
CA ASN A 135 1.29 -15.54 -14.02
C ASN A 135 2.76 -15.37 -14.45
N ASN A 136 3.21 -14.13 -14.66
CA ASN A 136 4.59 -13.84 -15.05
C ASN A 136 5.55 -13.97 -13.86
N LEU A 137 5.13 -13.56 -12.65
CA LEU A 137 5.94 -13.80 -11.43
C LEU A 137 6.14 -15.30 -11.16
N LYS A 138 5.11 -16.14 -11.35
CA LYS A 138 5.25 -17.61 -11.21
C LYS A 138 6.34 -18.17 -12.13
N GLN A 139 6.42 -17.68 -13.37
CA GLN A 139 7.45 -18.06 -14.34
C GLN A 139 8.83 -17.48 -13.99
N LEU A 140 8.92 -16.19 -13.66
CA LEU A 140 10.19 -15.53 -13.30
C LEU A 140 10.84 -16.15 -12.06
N LEU A 141 10.05 -16.58 -11.07
CA LEU A 141 10.54 -17.29 -9.88
C LEU A 141 11.16 -18.68 -10.19
N LYS A 142 11.00 -19.22 -11.41
CA LYS A 142 11.70 -20.44 -11.85
C LYS A 142 13.13 -20.18 -12.36
N VAL A 143 13.47 -18.94 -12.72
CA VAL A 143 14.76 -18.58 -13.34
C VAL A 143 15.53 -17.50 -12.58
N VAL A 144 14.86 -16.67 -11.79
CA VAL A 144 15.48 -15.68 -10.90
C VAL A 144 15.51 -16.24 -9.48
N PRO A 145 16.69 -16.41 -8.85
CA PRO A 145 16.78 -16.81 -7.45
C PRO A 145 16.14 -15.75 -6.52
N VAL A 146 15.14 -16.16 -5.74
CA VAL A 146 14.49 -15.32 -4.73
C VAL A 146 14.36 -16.09 -3.43
N HIS A 147 14.76 -15.46 -2.34
CA HIS A 147 14.79 -16.02 -1.00
C HIS A 147 13.81 -15.28 -0.09
N ALA A 148 12.92 -16.00 0.59
CA ALA A 148 12.04 -15.44 1.62
C ALA A 148 12.57 -15.80 3.01
N CYS A 149 12.49 -14.86 3.97
CA CYS A 149 12.86 -15.19 5.35
C CYS A 149 11.73 -15.96 6.05
N LYS A 150 12.01 -17.16 6.54
CA LYS A 150 11.03 -18.02 7.25
C LYS A 150 10.41 -17.38 8.50
N TRP A 151 11.05 -16.34 9.05
CA TRP A 151 10.69 -15.73 10.32
C TRP A 151 10.09 -14.34 10.20
N CYS A 152 10.30 -13.65 9.08
CA CYS A 152 9.85 -12.27 8.92
C CYS A 152 9.64 -11.91 7.45
N ASN A 153 8.90 -10.83 7.20
CA ASN A 153 8.45 -10.50 5.85
C ASN A 153 9.49 -9.75 5.00
N GLU A 154 10.79 -10.01 5.21
CA GLU A 154 11.89 -9.53 4.35
C GLU A 154 12.25 -10.64 3.35
N ILE A 155 12.51 -10.25 2.11
CA ILE A 155 12.90 -11.14 1.01
C ILE A 155 14.14 -10.58 0.31
N HIS A 156 14.88 -11.42 -0.39
CA HIS A 156 16.06 -11.05 -1.16
C HIS A 156 15.97 -11.64 -2.57
N VAL A 157 16.42 -10.88 -3.58
CA VAL A 157 16.49 -11.30 -4.97
C VAL A 157 17.98 -11.37 -5.32
N GLY A 158 18.45 -12.55 -5.73
CA GLY A 158 19.87 -12.85 -5.90
C GLY A 158 20.22 -14.27 -5.41
N PRO A 159 21.37 -14.83 -5.82
CA PRO A 159 21.73 -16.22 -5.55
C PRO A 159 21.90 -16.51 -4.05
N ILE A 160 22.44 -15.56 -3.28
CA ILE A 160 22.79 -15.71 -1.87
C ILE A 160 22.11 -14.60 -1.05
N GLY A 161 21.27 -15.00 -0.10
CA GLY A 161 20.54 -14.06 0.76
C GLY A 161 21.45 -13.12 1.58
N HIS A 162 21.13 -11.82 1.58
CA HIS A 162 21.98 -10.76 2.12
C HIS A 162 22.45 -10.96 3.59
N PRO A 163 23.65 -10.47 3.98
CA PRO A 163 24.20 -10.67 5.34
C PRO A 163 23.69 -9.68 6.39
N PHE A 164 22.81 -8.73 6.01
CA PHE A 164 22.35 -7.71 6.95
C PHE A 164 21.54 -8.31 8.12
N LYS A 165 21.89 -7.88 9.34
CA LYS A 165 21.19 -8.24 10.58
C LYS A 165 19.89 -7.45 10.76
N SER A 166 18.98 -7.53 9.79
CA SER A 166 17.73 -6.77 9.76
C SER A 166 16.48 -7.58 10.13
N CYS A 167 16.60 -8.88 10.40
CA CYS A 167 15.46 -9.75 10.69
C CYS A 167 14.61 -9.23 11.85
N ARG A 168 13.28 -9.28 11.70
CA ARG A 168 12.30 -8.77 12.68
C ARG A 168 11.34 -9.85 13.18
N GLY A 169 11.71 -11.11 12.95
CA GLY A 169 10.90 -12.27 13.29
C GLY A 169 10.97 -12.67 14.75
N PRO A 170 10.28 -13.75 15.15
CA PRO A 170 10.49 -14.43 16.41
C PRO A 170 11.97 -14.74 16.65
N ASP A 171 12.37 -14.77 17.93
CA ASP A 171 13.70 -15.18 18.39
C ASP A 171 14.89 -14.44 17.75
N VAL A 172 14.64 -13.22 17.28
CA VAL A 172 15.64 -12.31 16.68
C VAL A 172 16.89 -12.13 17.55
N SER A 173 16.73 -12.10 18.88
CA SER A 173 17.84 -11.98 19.83
C SER A 173 18.75 -13.21 19.82
N ILE A 174 18.17 -14.41 19.74
CA ILE A 174 18.90 -15.68 19.67
C ILE A 174 19.61 -15.80 18.32
N ARG A 175 18.90 -15.48 17.23
CA ARG A 175 19.42 -15.46 15.86
C ARG A 175 20.33 -14.26 15.54
N LYS A 176 20.64 -13.41 16.52
CA LYS A 176 21.52 -12.22 16.41
C LYS A 176 21.13 -11.29 15.24
N GLY A 177 19.83 -11.17 14.94
CA GLY A 177 19.30 -10.38 13.82
C GLY A 177 19.44 -10.99 12.43
N LEU A 178 20.06 -12.17 12.29
CA LEU A 178 20.23 -12.84 11.00
C LEU A 178 18.91 -13.39 10.47
N HIS A 179 18.81 -13.49 9.14
CA HIS A 179 17.71 -14.17 8.47
C HIS A 179 18.00 -15.66 8.35
N GLU A 180 16.93 -16.46 8.33
CA GLU A 180 16.97 -17.81 7.80
C GLU A 180 16.17 -17.79 6.51
N TRP A 181 16.84 -18.08 5.40
CA TRP A 181 16.30 -18.02 4.06
C TRP A 181 15.66 -19.35 3.66
N GLY A 182 14.66 -19.27 2.79
CA GLY A 182 13.99 -20.40 2.15
C GLY A 182 13.40 -19.97 0.81
N GLU A 183 12.72 -20.89 0.13
CA GLU A 183 12.01 -20.64 -1.11
C GLU A 183 10.97 -19.50 -0.95
N ALA A 184 10.87 -18.64 -1.97
CA ALA A 184 9.95 -17.51 -2.00
C ALA A 184 8.78 -17.78 -2.97
N PHE A 185 7.58 -17.38 -2.56
CA PHE A 185 6.37 -17.53 -3.37
C PHE A 185 5.86 -16.18 -3.88
N VAL A 186 4.86 -16.20 -4.77
CA VAL A 186 4.29 -14.96 -5.34
C VAL A 186 3.70 -14.06 -4.27
N GLU A 187 3.16 -14.63 -3.19
CA GLU A 187 2.57 -13.94 -2.04
C GLU A 187 3.60 -13.16 -1.22
N ASP A 188 4.85 -13.61 -1.21
CA ASP A 188 5.95 -12.94 -0.52
C ASP A 188 6.36 -11.67 -1.28
N VAL A 189 6.40 -11.76 -2.62
CA VAL A 189 6.74 -10.69 -3.57
C VAL A 189 5.58 -9.69 -3.71
N MET A 190 4.39 -10.18 -4.01
CA MET A 190 3.15 -9.43 -4.22
C MET A 190 2.18 -9.68 -3.06
N VAL A 191 2.26 -8.82 -2.05
CA VAL A 191 1.39 -8.89 -0.87
C VAL A 191 -0.08 -8.67 -1.24
N GLN A 192 -0.87 -9.74 -1.14
CA GLN A 192 -2.30 -9.72 -1.38
C GLN A 192 -3.03 -9.31 -0.09
N LEU A 193 -3.41 -8.03 0.03
CA LEU A 193 -4.28 -7.59 1.11
C LEU A 193 -5.73 -7.92 0.79
N GLU A 194 -6.46 -8.44 1.76
CA GLU A 194 -7.87 -8.81 1.60
C GLU A 194 -8.84 -7.68 1.99
N SER A 195 -10.02 -7.71 1.38
CA SER A 195 -11.22 -6.97 1.79
C SER A 195 -12.40 -7.94 1.86
N TYR A 196 -13.36 -7.67 2.74
CA TYR A 196 -14.69 -8.24 2.60
C TYR A 196 -15.33 -7.82 1.27
N HIS A 197 -16.01 -8.76 0.63
CA HIS A 197 -16.83 -8.50 -0.55
C HIS A 197 -18.12 -7.73 -0.18
N LEU A 198 -18.53 -6.75 -0.98
CA LEU A 198 -19.77 -5.99 -0.80
C LEU A 198 -20.80 -6.25 -1.91
N TYR A 199 -21.75 -7.15 -1.65
CA TYR A 199 -22.93 -7.35 -2.52
C TYR A 199 -23.67 -6.04 -2.81
N ASP A 200 -23.85 -5.15 -1.82
CA ASP A 200 -24.33 -3.79 -2.04
C ASP A 200 -23.41 -2.75 -1.38
N ARG A 201 -22.73 -1.96 -2.20
CA ARG A 201 -21.86 -0.83 -1.80
C ARG A 201 -22.55 0.24 -0.94
N LEU A 202 -23.88 0.34 -1.02
CA LEU A 202 -24.70 1.26 -0.23
C LEU A 202 -25.36 0.57 0.96
N GLY A 203 -25.20 -0.74 1.10
CA GLY A 203 -25.78 -1.55 2.15
C GLY A 203 -25.29 -1.22 3.55
N LYS A 204 -25.78 -1.98 4.53
CA LYS A 204 -25.35 -1.85 5.93
C LYS A 204 -23.86 -2.20 6.05
N ARG A 205 -23.16 -1.51 6.96
CA ARG A 205 -21.76 -1.85 7.30
C ARG A 205 -21.74 -3.23 7.97
N ILE A 206 -20.97 -4.15 7.39
CA ILE A 206 -20.67 -5.48 7.93
C ILE A 206 -20.38 -5.41 9.44
N CYS A 207 -21.18 -6.12 10.22
CA CYS A 207 -21.09 -6.26 11.67
C CYS A 207 -20.02 -7.29 12.06
N HIS A 208 -19.88 -7.61 13.35
CA HIS A 208 -18.85 -8.55 13.79
C HIS A 208 -19.26 -10.00 13.58
N GLU A 209 -20.56 -10.27 13.64
CA GLU A 209 -21.21 -11.56 13.57
C GLU A 209 -21.14 -12.10 12.13
N GLU A 210 -21.41 -11.22 11.15
CA GLU A 210 -21.38 -11.49 9.71
C GLU A 210 -19.97 -11.82 9.15
N ARG A 211 -18.90 -11.65 9.97
CA ARG A 211 -17.49 -11.70 9.52
C ARG A 211 -17.03 -13.04 8.94
N PHE A 212 -17.76 -14.12 9.21
CA PHE A 212 -17.49 -15.47 8.72
C PHE A 212 -18.45 -15.89 7.59
N SER A 213 -19.56 -15.17 7.43
CA SER A 213 -20.57 -15.44 6.39
C SER A 213 -20.29 -14.69 5.09
N ILE A 214 -19.47 -13.64 5.14
CA ILE A 214 -19.13 -12.80 3.99
C ILE A 214 -17.71 -13.17 3.52
N PRO A 215 -17.52 -13.54 2.24
CA PRO A 215 -16.20 -13.92 1.73
C PRO A 215 -15.22 -12.76 1.79
N ARG A 216 -13.95 -13.12 1.99
CA ARG A 216 -12.80 -12.23 1.88
C ARG A 216 -12.10 -12.53 0.57
N ILE A 217 -11.77 -11.47 -0.17
CA ILE A 217 -11.13 -11.54 -1.49
C ILE A 217 -10.03 -10.48 -1.57
N PRO A 218 -9.05 -10.60 -2.50
CA PRO A 218 -8.03 -9.58 -2.66
C PRO A 218 -8.64 -8.19 -2.88
N ALA A 219 -8.20 -7.18 -2.14
CA ALA A 219 -8.81 -5.86 -2.12
C ALA A 219 -8.73 -5.12 -3.48
N VAL A 220 -7.76 -5.49 -4.33
CA VAL A 220 -7.71 -5.04 -5.74
C VAL A 220 -8.84 -5.66 -6.56
N VAL A 221 -9.14 -6.95 -6.36
CA VAL A 221 -10.26 -7.65 -7.00
C VAL A 221 -11.59 -7.01 -6.57
N GLU A 222 -11.79 -6.79 -5.27
CA GLU A 222 -12.98 -6.07 -4.77
C GLU A 222 -13.05 -4.63 -5.33
N LEU A 223 -11.94 -3.89 -5.43
CA LEU A 223 -11.94 -2.56 -6.05
C LEU A 223 -12.39 -2.61 -7.51
N CYS A 224 -11.96 -3.61 -8.27
CA CYS A 224 -12.39 -3.83 -9.65
C CYS A 224 -13.86 -4.24 -9.74
N ILE A 225 -14.33 -5.14 -8.87
CA ILE A 225 -15.76 -5.53 -8.80
C ILE A 225 -16.63 -4.31 -8.47
N GLN A 226 -16.22 -3.51 -7.49
CA GLN A 226 -16.89 -2.27 -7.14
C GLN A 226 -16.79 -1.24 -8.27
N ALA A 227 -15.78 -1.29 -9.14
CA ALA A 227 -15.67 -0.44 -10.32
C ALA A 227 -16.43 -0.93 -11.56
N GLY A 228 -17.03 -2.13 -11.52
CA GLY A 228 -17.88 -2.68 -12.58
C GLY A 228 -17.32 -3.89 -13.33
N VAL A 229 -16.26 -4.54 -12.82
CA VAL A 229 -15.95 -5.91 -13.24
C VAL A 229 -17.00 -6.84 -12.66
N ASP A 230 -17.59 -7.69 -13.48
CA ASP A 230 -18.51 -8.74 -13.04
C ASP A 230 -17.77 -10.08 -12.96
N LEU A 231 -17.83 -10.71 -11.78
CA LEU A 231 -17.34 -12.06 -11.51
C LEU A 231 -18.53 -12.89 -10.99
N PRO A 232 -18.92 -14.00 -11.63
CA PRO A 232 -20.07 -14.81 -11.22
C PRO A 232 -19.99 -15.31 -9.78
N GLU A 233 -18.78 -15.55 -9.28
CA GLU A 233 -18.48 -16.05 -7.93
C GLU A 233 -18.72 -14.99 -6.85
N TYR A 234 -18.70 -13.71 -7.24
CA TYR A 234 -18.82 -12.55 -6.35
C TYR A 234 -19.92 -11.59 -6.83
N PRO A 235 -21.20 -12.05 -6.81
CA PRO A 235 -22.32 -11.30 -7.36
C PRO A 235 -22.51 -9.97 -6.62
N THR A 236 -22.69 -8.89 -7.38
CA THR A 236 -22.86 -7.54 -6.82
C THR A 236 -24.09 -6.87 -7.39
N LYS A 237 -24.90 -6.24 -6.54
CA LYS A 237 -26.07 -5.45 -6.94
C LYS A 237 -25.67 -4.29 -7.86
N ARG A 238 -26.02 -4.41 -9.14
CA ARG A 238 -25.91 -3.35 -10.15
C ARG A 238 -27.28 -2.67 -10.26
N ARG A 239 -27.32 -1.35 -10.07
CA ARG A 239 -28.53 -0.53 -10.25
C ARG A 239 -28.50 0.14 -11.62
N ARG A 240 -29.65 0.20 -12.29
CA ARG A 240 -29.84 0.93 -13.56
C ARG A 240 -30.39 2.35 -13.29
N LYS A 241 -31.21 2.54 -12.26
CA LYS A 241 -31.68 3.86 -11.77
C LYS A 241 -30.95 4.27 -10.48
N PRO A 242 -30.73 5.59 -10.25
CA PRO A 242 -30.13 6.07 -9.00
C PRO A 242 -31.07 5.88 -7.80
N ILE A 243 -30.52 5.62 -6.61
CA ILE A 243 -31.32 5.50 -5.38
C ILE A 243 -32.09 6.78 -5.02
N ILE A 244 -33.30 6.60 -4.49
CA ILE A 244 -34.14 7.69 -3.94
C ILE A 244 -33.74 7.88 -2.47
N ARG A 245 -33.17 9.04 -2.13
CA ARG A 245 -32.75 9.34 -0.76
C ARG A 245 -33.90 9.94 0.05
N ILE A 246 -34.32 9.23 1.09
CA ILE A 246 -35.30 9.70 2.07
C ILE A 246 -34.59 10.40 3.23
N GLY A 247 -33.48 9.82 3.70
CA GLY A 247 -32.74 10.31 4.86
C GLY A 247 -31.26 10.59 4.59
N LYS A 248 -30.53 10.86 5.68
CA LYS A 248 -29.06 11.03 5.63
C LYS A 248 -28.33 9.71 5.33
N ARG A 249 -28.93 8.58 5.75
CA ARG A 249 -28.45 7.21 5.57
C ARG A 249 -29.51 6.27 4.97
N GLU A 250 -30.77 6.66 4.98
CA GLU A 250 -31.88 5.90 4.43
C GLU A 250 -32.14 6.26 2.97
N PHE A 251 -32.40 5.23 2.18
CA PHE A 251 -32.75 5.33 0.77
C PHE A 251 -33.64 4.14 0.41
N ILE A 252 -34.36 4.28 -0.69
CA ILE A 252 -35.08 3.19 -1.36
C ILE A 252 -34.50 3.08 -2.78
N ASP A 253 -34.45 1.88 -3.32
CA ASP A 253 -34.11 1.68 -4.73
C ASP A 253 -35.24 2.23 -5.59
N ALA A 254 -34.92 2.94 -6.67
CA ALA A 254 -35.94 3.37 -7.61
C ALA A 254 -36.54 2.14 -8.31
N ASP A 255 -37.85 2.16 -8.60
CA ASP A 255 -38.50 1.10 -9.34
C ASP A 255 -37.87 0.95 -10.73
N GLU A 256 -37.42 -0.24 -11.08
CA GLU A 256 -36.76 -0.55 -12.36
C GLU A 256 -37.67 -1.31 -13.34
N THR A 257 -38.93 -1.61 -12.97
CA THR A 257 -39.89 -2.35 -13.81
C THR A 257 -40.22 -1.65 -15.14
N ASP A 258 -40.33 -0.31 -15.15
CA ASP A 258 -40.56 0.47 -16.38
C ASP A 258 -39.36 0.51 -17.35
N LEU A 259 -38.21 -0.06 -16.98
CA LEU A 259 -37.04 -0.02 -17.86
C LEU A 259 -37.20 -1.07 -18.97
N PRO A 260 -36.83 -0.74 -20.22
CA PRO A 260 -36.71 -1.77 -21.26
C PRO A 260 -35.71 -2.83 -20.81
N ASP A 261 -35.80 -4.03 -21.39
CA ASP A 261 -34.85 -5.11 -21.13
C ASP A 261 -33.39 -4.63 -21.32
N PRO A 262 -32.42 -5.23 -20.63
CA PRO A 262 -31.02 -4.90 -20.83
C PRO A 262 -30.65 -5.13 -22.31
N ILE A 263 -30.41 -4.04 -23.04
CA ILE A 263 -29.73 -4.10 -24.34
C ILE A 263 -28.44 -4.90 -24.10
N PRO A 264 -28.11 -5.91 -24.91
CA PRO A 264 -26.86 -6.65 -24.78
C PRO A 264 -25.70 -5.67 -24.69
N GLU A 265 -25.03 -5.62 -23.52
CA GLU A 265 -23.89 -4.73 -23.35
C GLU A 265 -22.80 -5.14 -24.36
N PRO A 266 -22.02 -4.18 -24.91
CA PRO A 266 -20.87 -4.53 -25.74
C PRO A 266 -20.02 -5.54 -24.99
N SER A 267 -19.51 -6.56 -25.70
CA SER A 267 -18.82 -7.70 -25.10
C SER A 267 -17.83 -7.25 -24.05
N LYS A 268 -18.10 -7.62 -22.79
CA LYS A 268 -17.26 -7.22 -21.66
C LYS A 268 -15.84 -7.74 -21.91
N PRO A 269 -14.80 -6.96 -21.59
CA PRO A 269 -13.43 -7.42 -21.79
C PRO A 269 -13.22 -8.77 -21.10
N LEU A 270 -12.66 -9.73 -21.81
CA LEU A 270 -12.41 -11.05 -21.25
C LEU A 270 -11.44 -10.92 -20.06
N ILE A 271 -11.75 -11.63 -18.98
CA ILE A 271 -10.85 -11.74 -17.82
C ILE A 271 -9.89 -12.89 -18.10
N PHE A 272 -8.61 -12.66 -17.86
CA PHE A 272 -7.59 -13.72 -18.02
C PHE A 272 -7.70 -14.76 -16.90
N ASN A 273 -7.24 -15.98 -17.15
CA ASN A 273 -7.17 -17.01 -16.13
C ASN A 273 -5.83 -16.93 -15.38
N GLU A 274 -5.87 -17.15 -14.07
CA GLU A 274 -4.65 -17.38 -13.28
C GLU A 274 -4.17 -18.81 -13.53
N VAL A 275 -2.88 -18.98 -13.86
CA VAL A 275 -2.29 -20.28 -14.19
C VAL A 275 -1.94 -21.02 -12.89
N SER A 276 -2.19 -22.33 -12.84
CA SER A 276 -1.80 -23.17 -11.71
C SER A 276 -0.28 -23.33 -11.64
N ASP A 277 0.30 -23.36 -10.45
CA ASP A 277 1.75 -23.46 -10.24
C ASP A 277 2.35 -24.74 -10.86
N ALA A 278 1.52 -25.78 -11.05
CA ALA A 278 1.90 -27.03 -11.70
C ALA A 278 1.98 -26.93 -13.24
N ASP A 279 1.28 -25.97 -13.85
CA ASP A 279 1.25 -25.75 -15.30
C ASP A 279 2.36 -24.77 -15.76
N VAL A 280 3.17 -24.27 -14.82
CA VAL A 280 4.23 -23.29 -15.06
C VAL A 280 5.50 -23.98 -15.54
N SER A 281 5.67 -24.04 -16.85
CA SER A 281 6.92 -24.47 -17.50
C SER A 281 8.07 -23.49 -17.23
N PRO A 282 9.33 -23.97 -17.12
CA PRO A 282 10.50 -23.10 -17.11
C PRO A 282 10.70 -22.41 -18.46
N LEU A 283 11.28 -21.22 -18.44
CA LEU A 283 11.59 -20.45 -19.66
C LEU A 283 12.78 -21.05 -20.41
N SER A 284 12.74 -21.00 -21.74
CA SER A 284 13.70 -21.67 -22.61
C SER A 284 14.84 -20.74 -23.04
N GLY A 285 14.56 -19.44 -23.18
CA GLY A 285 15.50 -18.43 -23.68
C GLY A 285 15.73 -17.22 -22.76
N LYS A 286 16.91 -16.59 -22.91
CA LYS A 286 17.20 -15.28 -22.29
C LYS A 286 16.27 -14.20 -22.81
N ASP A 287 16.02 -14.17 -24.13
CA ASP A 287 15.16 -13.15 -24.75
C ASP A 287 13.69 -13.28 -24.28
N GLU A 288 13.20 -14.51 -24.11
CA GLU A 288 11.89 -14.79 -23.50
C GLU A 288 11.82 -14.26 -22.05
N THR A 289 12.89 -14.48 -21.28
CA THR A 289 13.01 -14.03 -19.89
C THR A 289 13.03 -12.50 -19.78
N ILE A 290 13.75 -11.81 -20.67
CA ILE A 290 13.79 -10.34 -20.76
C ILE A 290 12.43 -9.78 -21.16
N PHE A 291 11.78 -10.36 -22.19
CA PHE A 291 10.45 -9.95 -22.63
C PHE A 291 9.41 -10.10 -21.50
N LEU A 292 9.42 -11.24 -20.81
CA LEU A 292 8.55 -11.51 -19.68
C LEU A 292 8.81 -10.52 -18.52
N ALA A 293 10.07 -10.19 -18.24
CA ALA A 293 10.44 -9.18 -17.25
C ALA A 293 9.89 -7.79 -17.60
N GLU A 294 10.02 -7.34 -18.85
CA GLU A 294 9.43 -6.08 -19.30
C GLU A 294 7.90 -6.08 -19.19
N GLU A 295 7.23 -7.16 -19.61
CA GLU A 295 5.78 -7.27 -19.49
C GLU A 295 5.34 -7.24 -18.01
N THR A 296 6.07 -7.91 -17.13
CA THR A 296 5.81 -7.94 -15.68
C THR A 296 5.87 -6.54 -15.06
N VAL A 297 6.87 -5.73 -15.43
CA VAL A 297 6.94 -4.32 -15.03
C VAL A 297 5.74 -3.55 -15.58
N ARG A 298 5.42 -3.68 -16.87
CA ARG A 298 4.26 -3.00 -17.50
C ARG A 298 2.94 -3.39 -16.82
N ALA A 299 2.77 -4.65 -16.43
CA ALA A 299 1.61 -5.16 -15.71
C ALA A 299 1.51 -4.58 -14.28
N TRP A 300 2.60 -4.61 -13.51
CA TRP A 300 2.71 -3.98 -12.19
C TRP A 300 2.33 -2.50 -12.22
N GLU A 301 2.87 -1.76 -13.19
CA GLU A 301 2.58 -0.34 -13.35
C GLU A 301 1.16 -0.05 -13.82
N THR A 302 0.62 -0.87 -14.72
CA THR A 302 -0.76 -0.76 -15.21
C THR A 302 -1.76 -1.02 -14.09
N MET A 303 -1.55 -2.08 -13.30
CA MET A 303 -2.36 -2.40 -12.13
C MET A 303 -2.31 -1.25 -11.12
N ARG A 304 -1.12 -0.77 -10.74
CA ARG A 304 -0.94 0.30 -9.75
C ARG A 304 -1.49 1.65 -10.22
N GLY A 305 -1.24 2.02 -11.47
CA GLY A 305 -1.72 3.26 -12.08
C GLY A 305 -3.24 3.27 -12.24
N GLY A 306 -3.82 2.16 -12.68
CA GLY A 306 -5.27 1.99 -12.78
C GLY A 306 -5.96 1.96 -11.42
N ALA A 307 -5.45 1.21 -10.45
CA ALA A 307 -5.97 1.20 -9.08
C ALA A 307 -5.96 2.62 -8.47
N ARG A 308 -4.86 3.37 -8.61
CA ARG A 308 -4.77 4.78 -8.18
C ARG A 308 -5.85 5.66 -8.81
N ARG A 309 -6.22 5.43 -10.08
CA ARG A 309 -7.31 6.14 -10.77
C ARG A 309 -8.69 5.73 -10.23
N LEU A 310 -8.93 4.43 -10.04
CA LEU A 310 -10.18 3.93 -9.46
C LEU A 310 -10.42 4.47 -8.04
N MET A 311 -9.38 4.49 -7.20
CA MET A 311 -9.43 5.02 -5.82
C MET A 311 -9.84 6.49 -5.72
N LYS A 312 -9.75 7.29 -6.80
CA LYS A 312 -10.26 8.67 -6.82
C LYS A 312 -11.79 8.73 -6.72
N MET A 313 -12.49 7.71 -7.24
CA MET A 313 -13.95 7.66 -7.33
C MET A 313 -14.57 6.61 -6.40
N TYR A 314 -13.91 5.46 -6.27
CA TYR A 314 -14.29 4.35 -5.40
C TYR A 314 -13.47 4.43 -4.09
N PRO A 315 -14.06 4.85 -2.96
CA PRO A 315 -13.28 5.07 -1.75
C PRO A 315 -12.76 3.76 -1.18
N VAL A 316 -11.50 3.75 -0.77
CA VAL A 316 -10.90 2.64 0.00
C VAL A 316 -10.53 3.15 1.39
N ARG A 317 -10.77 2.30 2.39
CA ARG A 317 -10.45 2.54 3.80
C ARG A 317 -9.46 1.50 4.28
N VAL A 318 -8.55 1.91 5.13
CA VAL A 318 -7.64 1.00 5.85
C VAL A 318 -7.64 1.28 7.33
N CYS A 319 -7.31 0.26 8.11
CA CYS A 319 -6.99 0.47 9.52
C CYS A 319 -5.60 1.12 9.64
N GLY A 320 -5.49 2.17 10.46
CA GLY A 320 -4.21 2.82 10.74
C GLY A 320 -3.22 1.99 11.57
N TYR A 321 -3.53 0.74 11.94
CA TYR A 321 -2.74 -0.08 12.88
C TYR A 321 -2.49 -1.53 12.45
N CYS A 322 -3.30 -2.07 11.54
CA CYS A 322 -3.22 -3.44 11.05
C CYS A 322 -3.49 -3.47 9.54
N PRO A 323 -3.13 -4.55 8.82
CA PRO A 323 -3.24 -4.61 7.35
C PRO A 323 -4.68 -4.82 6.83
N GLU A 324 -5.70 -4.38 7.57
CA GLU A 324 -7.10 -4.54 7.16
C GLU A 324 -7.48 -3.46 6.14
N VAL A 325 -8.03 -3.90 5.01
CA VAL A 325 -8.51 -3.05 3.92
C VAL A 325 -10.03 -3.23 3.77
N HIS A 326 -10.71 -2.16 3.37
CA HIS A 326 -12.12 -2.20 3.03
C HIS A 326 -12.41 -1.27 1.86
N VAL A 327 -12.89 -1.83 0.75
CA VAL A 327 -13.35 -1.06 -0.40
C VAL A 327 -14.78 -0.59 -0.11
N GLY A 328 -14.95 0.70 0.16
CA GLY A 328 -16.25 1.27 0.53
C GLY A 328 -16.14 2.64 1.19
N HIS A 329 -17.25 3.37 1.25
CA HIS A 329 -17.24 4.73 1.81
C HIS A 329 -16.84 4.79 3.30
N SER A 330 -17.16 3.74 4.06
CA SER A 330 -16.85 3.58 5.49
C SER A 330 -16.46 2.13 5.76
N GLY A 331 -15.34 1.89 6.45
CA GLY A 331 -14.88 0.54 6.77
C GLY A 331 -15.88 -0.28 7.60
N HIS A 332 -15.75 -1.60 7.64
CA HIS A 332 -16.65 -2.48 8.40
C HIS A 332 -16.62 -2.22 9.91
N LYS A 333 -17.53 -2.87 10.66
CA LYS A 333 -17.60 -2.84 12.12
C LYS A 333 -16.95 -4.06 12.79
N ALA A 334 -16.63 -5.12 12.06
CA ALA A 334 -16.06 -6.34 12.65
C ALA A 334 -14.86 -6.07 13.58
N GLN A 335 -14.86 -6.74 14.72
CA GLN A 335 -13.97 -6.49 15.86
C GLN A 335 -12.72 -7.39 15.86
N ASN A 336 -12.10 -7.56 14.70
CA ASN A 336 -10.94 -8.45 14.45
C ASN A 336 -9.59 -7.70 14.38
N CYS A 337 -9.49 -6.48 14.91
CA CYS A 337 -8.30 -5.64 14.77
C CYS A 337 -7.15 -6.08 15.71
N GLY A 338 -6.15 -6.80 15.21
CA GLY A 338 -5.10 -7.46 16.01
C GLY A 338 -3.83 -6.66 16.39
N ALA A 339 -3.87 -5.33 16.51
CA ALA A 339 -2.70 -4.54 16.90
C ALA A 339 -2.63 -4.21 18.41
N HIS A 340 -1.46 -3.79 18.88
CA HIS A 340 -1.05 -3.86 20.29
C HIS A 340 -1.88 -3.03 21.29
N LYS A 341 -2.50 -1.92 20.87
CA LYS A 341 -3.20 -0.98 21.78
C LYS A 341 -4.74 -1.16 21.78
N HIS A 342 -5.24 -2.37 21.49
CA HIS A 342 -6.66 -2.55 21.10
C HIS A 342 -7.61 -3.12 22.16
N GLN A 343 -7.13 -3.56 23.33
CA GLN A 343 -8.01 -3.92 24.45
C GLN A 343 -9.00 -2.79 24.77
N GLN A 344 -8.54 -1.55 24.78
CA GLN A 344 -9.34 -0.33 25.01
C GLN A 344 -10.36 0.01 23.90
N ARG A 345 -10.34 -0.68 22.75
CA ARG A 345 -11.26 -0.44 21.62
C ARG A 345 -12.15 -1.64 21.28
N ASN A 346 -12.16 -2.67 22.12
CA ASN A 346 -12.93 -3.91 21.90
C ASN A 346 -12.75 -4.44 20.46
N GLY A 347 -11.50 -4.60 20.02
CA GLY A 347 -11.16 -5.12 18.69
C GLY A 347 -11.51 -4.23 17.48
N GLN A 348 -11.98 -2.99 17.66
CA GLN A 348 -12.41 -2.12 16.55
C GLN A 348 -11.26 -1.47 15.78
N HIS A 349 -11.45 -1.38 14.45
CA HIS A 349 -10.50 -0.79 13.50
C HIS A 349 -10.45 0.74 13.54
N GLY A 350 -9.22 1.27 13.52
CA GLY A 350 -8.94 2.70 13.45
C GLY A 350 -8.95 3.21 12.00
N TRP A 351 -10.12 3.23 11.36
CA TRP A 351 -10.27 3.56 9.94
C TRP A 351 -9.73 4.94 9.52
N GLN A 352 -9.08 4.99 8.37
CA GLN A 352 -8.67 6.20 7.64
C GLN A 352 -8.83 6.00 6.12
N ALA A 353 -8.62 7.06 5.33
CA ALA A 353 -8.50 6.92 3.87
C ALA A 353 -7.20 6.17 3.53
N ALA A 354 -7.25 5.32 2.51
CA ALA A 354 -6.09 4.60 1.98
C ALA A 354 -5.29 5.47 0.99
N VAL A 355 -3.96 5.34 1.00
CA VAL A 355 -3.12 5.64 -0.18
C VAL A 355 -2.92 4.37 -1.02
N LEU A 356 -2.30 4.50 -2.20
CA LEU A 356 -2.08 3.35 -3.09
C LEU A 356 -1.32 2.22 -2.39
N ASP A 357 -0.30 2.54 -1.60
CA ASP A 357 0.53 1.56 -0.89
C ASP A 357 -0.17 0.94 0.34
N ASP A 358 -1.34 1.46 0.74
CA ASP A 358 -2.21 0.80 1.69
C ASP A 358 -3.10 -0.28 1.04
N LEU A 359 -3.27 -0.24 -0.30
CA LEU A 359 -4.03 -1.22 -1.08
C LEU A 359 -3.12 -2.24 -1.78
N ILE A 360 -2.00 -1.76 -2.34
CA ILE A 360 -0.99 -2.54 -3.04
C ILE A 360 0.37 -2.19 -2.41
N PRO A 361 0.70 -2.74 -1.22
CA PRO A 361 1.96 -2.41 -0.56
C PRO A 361 3.16 -2.99 -1.34
N PRO A 362 4.08 -2.15 -1.84
CA PRO A 362 5.32 -2.63 -2.44
C PRO A 362 6.22 -3.27 -1.37
N ARG A 363 6.76 -4.45 -1.68
CA ARG A 363 7.86 -5.08 -0.93
C ARG A 363 9.16 -4.46 -1.37
N TYR A 364 9.88 -3.74 -0.51
CA TYR A 364 11.20 -3.25 -0.87
C TYR A 364 12.27 -4.28 -0.50
N VAL A 365 13.18 -4.52 -1.44
CA VAL A 365 14.36 -5.40 -1.33
C VAL A 365 15.61 -4.58 -1.60
N TRP A 366 16.76 -5.09 -1.17
CA TRP A 366 18.03 -4.50 -1.55
C TRP A 366 18.30 -4.75 -3.04
N HIS A 367 18.78 -3.72 -3.73
CA HIS A 367 19.24 -3.85 -5.10
C HIS A 367 20.61 -4.54 -5.13
N VAL A 368 20.78 -5.52 -6.01
CA VAL A 368 22.03 -6.26 -6.22
C VAL A 368 22.67 -5.78 -7.54
N PRO A 369 23.80 -5.05 -7.52
CA PRO A 369 24.38 -4.49 -8.75
C PRO A 369 25.00 -5.55 -9.67
N ASP A 370 25.68 -6.53 -9.09
CA ASP A 370 26.24 -7.70 -9.76
C ASP A 370 25.87 -8.96 -8.97
N LEU A 371 25.33 -9.97 -9.65
CA LEU A 371 24.98 -11.26 -9.06
C LEU A 371 26.20 -12.12 -8.74
N ASN A 372 27.38 -11.79 -9.27
CA ASN A 372 28.65 -12.45 -8.97
C ASN A 372 29.30 -11.95 -7.67
N GLU A 373 28.88 -10.79 -7.14
CA GLU A 373 29.45 -10.20 -5.94
C GLU A 373 28.52 -10.35 -4.72
N GLU A 374 29.06 -10.85 -3.62
CA GLU A 374 28.32 -10.90 -2.36
C GLU A 374 28.19 -9.50 -1.74
N MET A 375 26.97 -9.12 -1.36
CA MET A 375 26.72 -7.88 -0.63
C MET A 375 27.53 -7.84 0.67
N LYS A 376 28.29 -6.78 0.93
CA LYS A 376 29.09 -6.63 2.16
C LYS A 376 28.26 -5.94 3.25
N ARG A 377 28.31 -6.46 4.49
CA ARG A 377 27.48 -5.96 5.60
C ARG A 377 27.81 -4.52 5.99
N GLU A 378 29.09 -4.17 5.84
CA GLU A 378 29.70 -2.89 6.18
C GLU A 378 29.28 -1.80 5.19
N LEU A 379 29.11 -2.17 3.91
CA LEU A 379 28.70 -1.28 2.82
C LEU A 379 27.18 -1.06 2.72
N ARG A 380 26.40 -1.47 3.75
CA ARG A 380 24.94 -1.36 3.79
C ARG A 380 24.39 0.02 3.40
N ASN A 381 25.12 1.09 3.69
CA ASN A 381 24.70 2.46 3.43
C ASN A 381 24.86 2.90 1.97
N PHE A 382 25.62 2.17 1.14
CA PHE A 382 25.83 2.46 -0.28
C PHE A 382 24.77 1.79 -1.17
N TYR A 383 24.35 0.57 -0.83
CA TYR A 383 23.30 -0.14 -1.58
C TYR A 383 21.96 0.61 -1.60
N GLY A 384 21.27 0.52 -2.75
CA GLY A 384 19.91 1.00 -2.93
C GLY A 384 18.85 -0.06 -2.61
N GLN A 385 17.58 0.31 -2.83
CA GLN A 385 16.43 -0.57 -2.72
C GLN A 385 15.43 -0.38 -3.86
N ALA A 386 14.79 -1.46 -4.29
CA ALA A 386 13.71 -1.47 -5.28
C ALA A 386 12.49 -2.25 -4.76
N PRO A 387 11.29 -2.05 -5.31
CA PRO A 387 10.21 -3.01 -5.14
C PRO A 387 10.62 -4.39 -5.70
N ALA A 388 10.32 -5.48 -4.99
CA ALA A 388 10.73 -6.84 -5.33
C ALA A 388 10.34 -7.25 -6.76
N VAL A 389 9.14 -6.86 -7.20
CA VAL A 389 8.69 -7.06 -8.60
C VAL A 389 9.64 -6.41 -9.60
N VAL A 390 10.16 -5.22 -9.29
CA VAL A 390 11.10 -4.50 -10.16
C VAL A 390 12.48 -5.16 -10.11
N GLU A 391 12.96 -5.50 -8.91
CA GLU A 391 14.27 -6.15 -8.75
C GLU A 391 14.32 -7.51 -9.47
N ILE A 392 13.28 -8.35 -9.33
CA ILE A 392 13.17 -9.63 -10.06
C ILE A 392 13.26 -9.41 -11.57
N CYS A 393 12.58 -8.39 -12.10
CA CYS A 393 12.63 -8.07 -13.52
C CYS A 393 13.99 -7.53 -13.97
N VAL A 394 14.69 -6.77 -13.12
CA VAL A 394 16.05 -6.27 -13.42
C VAL A 394 17.06 -7.42 -13.42
N GLN A 395 17.00 -8.33 -12.43
CA GLN A 395 17.86 -9.52 -12.39
C GLN A 395 17.53 -10.54 -13.49
N ALA A 396 16.31 -10.50 -14.05
CA ALA A 396 15.92 -11.21 -15.27
C ALA A 396 16.46 -10.56 -16.58
N GLY A 397 17.24 -9.48 -16.49
CA GLY A 397 17.81 -8.76 -17.62
C GLY A 397 16.90 -7.67 -18.21
N GLY A 398 15.76 -7.37 -17.59
CA GLY A 398 14.87 -6.28 -17.98
C GLY A 398 15.44 -4.90 -17.65
N ALA A 399 15.12 -3.90 -18.48
CA ALA A 399 15.61 -2.53 -18.29
C ALA A 399 15.10 -1.89 -16.98
N VAL A 400 15.98 -1.17 -16.26
CA VAL A 400 15.60 -0.48 -15.01
C VAL A 400 14.60 0.65 -15.29
N PRO A 401 13.38 0.64 -14.70
CA PRO A 401 12.40 1.68 -14.98
C PRO A 401 12.73 2.99 -14.25
N GLU A 402 12.70 4.11 -14.98
CA GLU A 402 13.16 5.44 -14.53
C GLU A 402 12.74 5.82 -13.10
N ARG A 403 11.46 5.58 -12.77
CA ARG A 403 10.86 5.95 -11.48
C ARG A 403 11.47 5.26 -10.25
N TYR A 404 12.23 4.17 -10.43
CA TYR A 404 12.84 3.41 -9.34
C TYR A 404 14.35 3.66 -9.22
N LYS A 405 15.00 4.27 -10.23
CA LYS A 405 16.45 4.58 -10.19
C LYS A 405 16.84 5.41 -8.95
N SER A 406 15.95 6.34 -8.56
CA SER A 406 16.10 7.20 -7.38
C SER A 406 16.26 6.44 -6.06
N THR A 407 15.62 5.29 -5.89
CA THR A 407 15.79 4.44 -4.70
C THR A 407 16.84 3.35 -4.91
N MET A 408 17.13 2.95 -6.16
CA MET A 408 18.13 1.94 -6.51
C MET A 408 19.58 2.42 -6.41
N ARG A 409 19.82 3.75 -6.37
CA ARG A 409 21.15 4.35 -6.15
C ARG A 409 22.22 3.95 -7.18
N LEU A 410 21.81 3.83 -8.45
CA LEU A 410 22.70 3.41 -9.55
C LEU A 410 23.86 4.37 -9.86
N ASP A 411 23.82 5.58 -9.30
CA ASP A 411 24.85 6.63 -9.38
C ASP A 411 25.86 6.57 -8.23
N VAL A 412 25.57 5.79 -7.18
CA VAL A 412 26.45 5.65 -6.02
C VAL A 412 27.47 4.56 -6.32
N GLY A 413 28.73 4.95 -6.50
CA GLY A 413 29.84 4.01 -6.51
C GLY A 413 29.87 3.24 -5.19
N ILE A 414 29.80 1.92 -5.26
CA ILE A 414 29.92 1.04 -4.09
C ILE A 414 31.41 0.79 -3.86
N PRO A 415 31.96 1.13 -2.69
CA PRO A 415 33.37 0.92 -2.37
C PRO A 415 33.76 -0.55 -2.46
N ASN A 416 35.01 -0.85 -2.83
CA ASN A 416 35.53 -2.21 -2.85
C ASN A 416 35.68 -2.77 -1.43
N ASP A 417 36.04 -1.91 -0.45
CA ASP A 417 36.20 -2.29 0.94
C ASP A 417 35.82 -1.15 1.92
N VAL A 418 36.04 -1.40 3.22
CA VAL A 418 35.74 -0.46 4.31
C VAL A 418 36.70 0.74 4.31
N ALA A 419 37.95 0.56 3.91
CA ALA A 419 38.93 1.65 3.88
C ALA A 419 38.58 2.65 2.77
N GLU A 420 38.16 2.17 1.59
CA GLU A 420 37.60 3.02 0.55
C GLU A 420 36.30 3.68 1.00
N ALA A 421 35.41 2.96 1.69
CA ALA A 421 34.18 3.55 2.23
C ALA A 421 34.44 4.69 3.23
N GLU A 422 35.47 4.56 4.08
CA GLU A 422 35.88 5.59 5.04
C GLU A 422 36.48 6.84 4.38
N MET A 423 36.99 6.75 3.14
CA MET A 423 37.46 7.91 2.37
C MET A 423 36.34 8.79 1.77
N VAL A 424 35.08 8.34 1.83
CA VAL A 424 33.92 8.98 1.16
C VAL A 424 32.96 9.67 2.16
N VAL A 425 33.24 9.61 3.48
CA VAL A 425 32.38 10.11 4.57
C VAL A 425 32.69 11.56 4.97
#